data_AF-A0A651F7J1-F1
#
_entry.id   AF-A0A651F7J1-F1
#
_cell.length_a   1.000
_cell.length_b   1.000
_cell.length_c   1.000
_cell.angle_alpha   90.00
_cell.angle_beta   90.00
_cell.angle_gamma   90.00
#
_symmetry.space_group_name_H-M   'P 1'
#
loop_
_entity.id
_entity.type
_entity.pdbx_description
1 polymer ?
#
loop_
_entity_poly.entity_id
_entity_poly.type
_entity_poly.pdbx_seq_one_letter_code
_entity_poly.pdbx_strand_id
1 'polypeptide(L)'
;MTFVIRKEEEGDFQTVHSLHCAAFSGTAEADLVDALRKSGDSVVSLVAVDAEDLILGHVLLSRLDAPMRALALAPVAVLPEYQGCGIGSRLIRESLTQAEQSGWQS
;
A
#
# COMPACT_ATOMS: atom_id res chain seq x y z
N MET A 1 11.36 -12.35 -10.76
CA MET A 1 10.74 -11.10 -11.24
C MET A 1 11.41 -9.92 -10.57
N THR A 2 11.77 -8.89 -11.33
CA THR A 2 12.46 -7.70 -10.81
C THR A 2 11.45 -6.57 -10.69
N PHE A 3 11.38 -5.94 -9.53
CA PHE A 3 10.52 -4.78 -9.27
C PHE A 3 11.18 -3.88 -8.24
N VAL A 4 10.81 -2.60 -8.28
CA VAL A 4 11.21 -1.59 -7.30
C VAL A 4 10.03 -1.23 -6.42
N ILE A 5 10.30 -0.76 -5.20
CA ILE A 5 9.28 -0.19 -4.33
C ILE A 5 9.53 1.31 -4.26
N ARG A 6 8.48 2.09 -4.50
CA ARG A 6 8.52 3.55 -4.39
C ARG A 6 7.27 4.05 -3.70
N LYS A 7 7.32 5.32 -3.29
CA LYS A 7 6.15 6.02 -2.79
C LYS A 7 5.07 6.06 -3.87
N GLU A 8 3.82 5.89 -3.45
CA GLU A 8 2.66 6.17 -4.27
C GLU A 8 2.58 7.67 -4.61
N GLU A 9 2.28 7.97 -5.86
CA GLU A 9 2.07 9.32 -6.38
C GLU A 9 0.64 9.49 -6.90
N GLU A 10 0.19 10.73 -7.10
CA GLU A 10 -1.20 11.01 -7.53
C GLU A 10 -1.57 10.32 -8.86
N GLY A 11 -0.60 10.16 -9.77
CA GLY A 11 -0.78 9.45 -11.03
C GLY A 11 -1.08 7.95 -10.87
N ASP A 12 -0.74 7.36 -9.71
CA ASP A 12 -0.95 5.93 -9.44
C ASP A 12 -2.36 5.62 -8.92
N PHE A 13 -3.09 6.62 -8.41
CA PHE A 13 -4.30 6.40 -7.61
C PHE A 13 -5.36 5.55 -8.32
N GLN A 14 -5.61 5.83 -9.60
CA GLN A 14 -6.59 5.05 -10.38
C GLN A 14 -6.13 3.59 -10.56
N THR A 15 -4.85 3.38 -10.84
CA THR A 15 -4.28 2.05 -11.01
C THR A 15 -4.29 1.26 -9.70
N VAL A 16 -3.95 1.91 -8.58
CA VAL A 16 -4.01 1.32 -7.23
C VAL A 16 -5.45 0.98 -6.86
N HIS A 17 -6.42 1.83 -7.19
CA HIS A 17 -7.84 1.52 -7.00
C HIS A 17 -8.25 0.25 -7.75
N SER A 18 -7.92 0.16 -9.05
CA SER A 18 -8.18 -1.05 -9.84
C SER A 18 -7.48 -2.29 -9.28
N LEU A 19 -6.27 -2.14 -8.76
CA LEU A 19 -5.50 -3.21 -8.13
C LEU A 19 -6.19 -3.75 -6.86
N HIS A 20 -6.70 -2.88 -5.98
CA HIS A 20 -7.47 -3.33 -4.80
C HIS A 20 -8.77 -4.02 -5.22
N CYS A 21 -9.46 -3.49 -6.23
CA CYS A 21 -10.65 -4.14 -6.78
C CYS A 21 -10.37 -5.57 -7.27
N ALA A 22 -9.25 -5.76 -7.97
CA ALA A 22 -8.83 -7.06 -8.47
C ALA A 22 -8.41 -8.00 -7.33
N ALA A 23 -7.64 -7.51 -6.35
CA ALA A 23 -7.10 -8.32 -5.26
C ALA A 23 -8.17 -8.77 -4.26
N PHE A 24 -9.20 -7.96 -4.02
CA PHE A 24 -10.25 -8.24 -3.02
C PHE A 24 -11.62 -8.59 -3.62
N SER A 25 -11.74 -8.64 -4.95
CA SER A 25 -12.99 -8.96 -5.66
C SER A 25 -14.17 -8.03 -5.30
N GLY A 26 -13.90 -6.73 -5.13
CA GLY A 26 -14.89 -5.71 -4.77
C GLY A 26 -14.25 -4.34 -4.53
N THR A 27 -15.07 -3.31 -4.35
CA THR A 27 -14.54 -1.93 -4.23
C THR A 27 -14.19 -1.52 -2.80
N ALA A 28 -14.59 -2.28 -1.79
CA ALA A 28 -14.52 -1.85 -0.39
C ALA A 28 -13.10 -1.41 0.05
N GLU A 29 -12.07 -2.19 -0.29
CA GLU A 29 -10.69 -1.87 0.03
C GLU A 29 -10.15 -0.70 -0.81
N ALA A 30 -10.58 -0.57 -2.05
CA ALA A 30 -10.22 0.55 -2.91
C ALA A 30 -10.83 1.87 -2.39
N ASP A 31 -12.12 1.83 -2.05
CA ASP A 31 -12.88 2.94 -1.47
C ASP A 31 -12.29 3.36 -0.11
N LEU A 32 -11.86 2.40 0.71
CA LEU A 32 -11.16 2.64 1.97
C LEU A 32 -9.85 3.40 1.76
N VAL A 33 -9.02 2.94 0.82
CA VAL A 33 -7.74 3.59 0.51
C VAL A 33 -7.97 5.02 0.03
N ASP A 34 -8.93 5.24 -0.86
CA ASP A 34 -9.29 6.58 -1.34
C ASP A 34 -9.77 7.49 -0.21
N ALA A 35 -10.58 6.96 0.72
CA ALA A 35 -11.05 7.70 1.88
C ALA A 35 -9.90 8.11 2.81
N LEU A 36 -8.96 7.19 3.09
CA LEU A 36 -7.79 7.45 3.94
C LEU A 36 -6.81 8.45 3.33
N ARG A 37 -6.65 8.47 2.00
CA ARG A 37 -5.89 9.53 1.33
C ARG A 37 -6.59 10.88 1.51
N LYS A 38 -7.91 10.95 1.28
CA LYS A 38 -8.70 12.18 1.38
C LYS A 38 -8.78 12.75 2.80
N SER A 39 -8.81 11.90 3.83
CA SER A 39 -8.78 12.34 5.23
C SER A 39 -7.37 12.78 5.69
N GLY A 40 -6.34 12.55 4.86
CA GLY A 40 -4.95 12.83 5.18
C GLY A 40 -4.35 11.81 6.15
N ASP A 41 -5.01 10.69 6.42
CA ASP A 41 -4.57 9.66 7.37
C ASP A 41 -3.63 8.63 6.75
N SER A 42 -3.45 8.64 5.43
CA SER A 42 -2.39 7.90 4.74
C SER A 42 -1.00 8.41 5.16
N VAL A 43 -0.26 7.63 5.94
CA VAL A 43 1.08 7.99 6.45
C VAL A 43 2.20 7.43 5.57
N VAL A 44 2.14 6.14 5.25
CA VAL A 44 3.06 5.49 4.30
C VAL A 44 2.22 4.78 3.26
N SER A 45 2.41 5.16 2.00
CA SER A 45 1.73 4.54 0.86
C SER A 45 2.78 4.19 -0.19
N LEU A 46 2.92 2.89 -0.48
CA LEU A 46 3.96 2.36 -1.37
C LEU A 46 3.37 1.47 -2.46
N VAL A 47 3.98 1.55 -3.63
CA VAL A 47 3.69 0.69 -4.78
C VAL A 47 4.91 -0.14 -5.14
N ALA A 48 4.67 -1.40 -5.54
CA ALA A 48 5.66 -2.25 -6.18
C ALA A 48 5.47 -2.14 -7.70
N VAL A 49 6.52 -1.74 -8.42
CA VAL A 49 6.47 -1.43 -9.85
C VAL A 49 7.54 -2.21 -10.60
N ASP A 50 7.20 -2.84 -11.71
CA ASP A 50 8.17 -3.55 -12.55
C ASP A 50 8.93 -2.62 -13.52
N ALA A 51 9.67 -3.21 -14.46
CA ALA A 51 10.48 -2.45 -15.42
C ALA A 51 9.66 -1.79 -16.54
N GLU A 52 8.37 -2.13 -16.69
CA GLU A 52 7.44 -1.60 -17.68
C GLU A 52 6.45 -0.61 -17.05
N ASP A 53 6.75 -0.12 -15.84
CA ASP A 53 5.89 0.76 -15.04
C ASP A 53 4.55 0.14 -14.63
N LEU A 54 4.41 -1.19 -14.66
CA LEU A 54 3.22 -1.87 -14.16
C LEU A 54 3.24 -1.92 -12.63
N ILE A 55 2.17 -1.41 -12.01
CA ILE A 55 1.95 -1.53 -10.57
C ILE A 55 1.48 -2.95 -10.24
N LEU A 56 2.35 -3.70 -9.57
CA LEU A 56 2.13 -5.10 -9.19
C LEU A 56 1.47 -5.24 -7.81
N GLY A 57 1.62 -4.23 -6.94
CA GLY A 57 1.11 -4.29 -5.57
C GLY A 57 1.15 -2.94 -4.87
N HIS A 58 0.40 -2.84 -3.77
CA HIS A 58 0.28 -1.65 -2.95
C HIS A 58 0.18 -2.01 -1.46
N VAL A 59 0.77 -1.18 -0.59
CA VAL A 59 0.59 -1.25 0.87
C VAL A 59 0.31 0.13 1.43
N LEU A 60 -0.59 0.18 2.41
CA LEU A 60 -0.90 1.37 3.18
C LEU A 60 -0.64 1.17 4.67
N LEU A 61 0.00 2.16 5.29
CA LEU A 61 -0.04 2.41 6.73
C LEU A 61 -0.80 3.71 6.97
N SER A 62 -1.89 3.63 7.72
CA SER A 62 -2.74 4.78 8.05
C SER A 62 -2.78 5.06 9.54
N ARG A 63 -3.04 6.31 9.94
CA ARG A 63 -3.21 6.65 11.36
C ARG A 63 -4.39 5.90 11.97
N LEU A 64 -4.17 5.33 13.15
CA LEU A 64 -5.22 4.72 13.95
C LEU A 64 -5.63 5.65 15.09
N ASP A 65 -6.93 5.84 15.29
CA ASP A 65 -7.45 6.47 16.50
C ASP A 65 -7.37 5.48 17.67
N ALA A 66 -6.32 5.60 18.47
CA ALA A 66 -6.04 4.75 19.61
C ALA A 66 -5.41 5.58 20.75
N PRO A 67 -5.47 5.11 22.01
CA PRO A 67 -4.84 5.81 23.15
C PRO A 67 -3.33 6.02 23.02
N MET A 68 -2.69 5.31 22.09
CA MET A 68 -1.28 5.42 21.76
C MET A 68 -1.11 5.79 20.28
N ARG A 69 0.00 6.45 19.96
CA ARG A 69 0.38 6.77 18.59
C ARG A 69 0.65 5.47 17.81
N ALA A 70 -0.29 5.07 16.97
CA ALA A 70 -0.24 3.82 16.20
C ALA A 70 -0.60 4.02 14.72
N LEU A 71 -0.08 3.12 13.87
CA LEU A 71 -0.47 2.98 12.48
C LEU A 71 -1.15 1.63 12.26
N ALA A 72 -2.17 1.60 11.43
CA ALA A 72 -2.78 0.38 10.94
C ALA A 72 -2.14 -0.01 9.60
N LEU A 73 -1.62 -1.23 9.51
CA LEU A 73 -1.15 -1.83 8.26
C LEU A 73 -2.33 -2.47 7.54
N ALA A 74 -3.02 -1.70 6.72
CA ALA A 74 -4.08 -2.18 5.86
C ALA A 74 -4.49 -1.12 4.82
N PRO A 75 -4.86 -1.53 3.60
CA PRO A 75 -4.72 -2.89 3.04
C PRO A 75 -3.30 -3.17 2.49
N VAL A 76 -3.01 -4.45 2.23
CA VAL A 76 -1.91 -4.90 1.36
C VAL A 76 -2.51 -5.66 0.20
N ALA A 77 -2.21 -5.25 -1.02
CA ALA A 77 -2.72 -5.88 -2.23
C ALA A 77 -1.59 -6.19 -3.21
N VAL A 78 -1.76 -7.28 -3.92
CA VAL A 78 -0.92 -7.70 -5.04
C VAL A 78 -1.85 -8.20 -6.14
N LEU A 79 -1.57 -7.82 -7.39
CA LEU A 79 -2.30 -8.32 -8.56
C LEU A 79 -2.41 -9.85 -8.50
N PRO A 80 -3.60 -10.45 -8.74
CA PRO A 80 -3.82 -11.88 -8.60
C PRO A 80 -2.78 -12.76 -9.32
N GLU A 81 -2.33 -12.37 -10.51
CA GLU A 81 -1.38 -13.11 -11.34
C GLU A 81 0.04 -13.14 -10.74
N TYR A 82 0.33 -12.24 -9.79
CA TYR A 82 1.65 -12.04 -9.19
C TYR A 82 1.67 -12.36 -7.67
N GLN A 83 0.59 -12.94 -7.16
CA GLN A 83 0.52 -13.44 -5.79
C GLN A 83 1.46 -14.64 -5.59
N GLY A 84 1.87 -14.90 -4.35
CA GLY A 84 2.83 -15.97 -4.03
C GLY A 84 4.28 -15.69 -4.45
N CYS A 85 4.56 -14.57 -5.12
CA CYS A 85 5.91 -14.18 -5.54
C CYS A 85 6.70 -13.36 -4.50
N GLY A 86 6.18 -13.20 -3.27
CA GLY A 86 6.84 -12.46 -2.19
C GLY A 86 6.73 -10.92 -2.27
N ILE A 87 5.96 -10.38 -3.21
CA ILE A 87 5.76 -8.92 -3.39
C ILE A 87 5.17 -8.28 -2.14
N GLY A 88 4.05 -8.82 -1.64
CA GLY A 88 3.39 -8.32 -0.43
C GLY A 88 4.32 -8.30 0.80
N SER A 89 5.14 -9.35 0.96
CA SER A 89 6.12 -9.39 2.06
C SER A 89 7.24 -8.37 1.92
N ARG A 90 7.65 -7.99 0.70
CA ARG A 90 8.64 -6.92 0.51
C ARG A 90 8.00 -5.54 0.75
N LEU A 91 6.76 -5.34 0.29
CA LEU A 91 5.98 -4.13 0.57
C LEU A 91 5.81 -3.88 2.07
N ILE A 92 5.41 -4.90 2.84
CA ILE A 92 5.27 -4.81 4.31
C ILE A 92 6.59 -4.41 4.97
N ARG A 93 7.70 -5.06 4.63
CA ARG A 93 9.00 -4.75 5.25
C ARG A 93 9.46 -3.32 4.94
N GLU A 94 9.28 -2.89 3.71
CA GLU A 94 9.63 -1.53 3.29
C GLU A 94 8.73 -0.48 3.98
N SER A 95 7.43 -0.75 4.11
CA SER A 95 6.51 0.19 4.76
C SER A 95 6.82 0.37 6.25
N LEU A 96 7.17 -0.71 6.95
CA LEU A 96 7.64 -0.66 8.34
C LEU A 96 8.96 0.12 8.46
N THR A 97 9.91 -0.13 7.56
CA THR A 97 11.19 0.60 7.52
C THR A 97 10.97 2.10 7.37
N GLN A 98 10.08 2.53 6.46
CA GLN A 98 9.76 3.95 6.28
C GLN A 98 9.00 4.57 7.45
N ALA A 99 8.13 3.79 8.11
CA ALA A 99 7.45 4.23 9.32
C ALA A 99 8.46 4.48 10.46
N GLU A 100 9.41 3.57 10.68
CA GLU A 100 10.49 3.73 11.66
C GLU A 100 11.36 4.96 11.38
N GLN A 101 11.75 5.16 10.12
CA GLN A 101 12.51 6.35 9.70
C GLN A 101 11.74 7.66 9.95
N SER A 102 10.41 7.59 9.93
CA SER A 102 9.52 8.71 10.24
C SER A 102 9.17 8.82 11.75
N GLY A 103 9.87 8.07 12.60
CA GLY A 103 9.76 8.12 14.05
C GLY A 103 8.55 7.37 14.62
N TRP A 104 8.01 6.39 13.90
CA TRP A 104 7.04 5.43 14.43
C TRP A 104 7.76 4.20 15.01
N GLN A 105 7.10 3.48 15.91
CA GLN A 105 7.65 2.25 16.50
C GLN A 105 6.96 1.05 15.83
N SER A 106 7.74 0.05 15.43
CA SER A 106 7.24 -1.22 14.86
C SER A 106 7.44 -2.39 15.81
#